data_AF-A0A161ZSF5-F1
#
_entry.id   AF-A0A161ZSF5-F1
#
_cell.length_a   1.000
_cell.length_b   1.000
_cell.length_c   1.000
_cell.angle_alpha   90.00
_cell.angle_beta   90.00
_cell.angle_gamma   90.00
#
_symmetry.space_group_name_H-M   'P 1'
#
loop_
_entity.id
_entity.type
_entity.pdbx_description
1 polymer ?
#
loop_
_entity_poly.entity_id
_entity_poly.type
_entity_poly.pdbx_seq_one_letter_code
_entity_poly.pdbx_strand_id
1 'polypeptide(L)'
;MKNKVLSLLFIATSFSSSAEEFVASYEGFYDRLKVVQKGDYEYARVNFYLVEGESKRPCEIASGKIVTEQTTLPLQYTADAQLMLPVNEKLDKDKAVVVVTPASASYCEIKIQIESAHFTNAELTKKKLYQLHNEFESLLSDLSGVFIGKLLSFMLPEQKGVTLEFTGKVSMSEPHVHCDNNRCRFEVPTSWQDDNGKFNVMSEVVSAKPWIVK
;
A
#
# COMPACT_ATOMS: atom_id res chain seq x y z
N MET A 1 -53.55 -40.15 36.57
CA MET A 1 -53.07 -39.64 35.26
C MET A 1 -51.77 -38.89 35.49
N LYS A 2 -50.64 -39.41 34.95
CA LYS A 2 -49.28 -38.89 35.16
C LYS A 2 -48.82 -38.22 33.86
N ASN A 3 -48.87 -36.90 33.78
CA ASN A 3 -48.34 -36.15 32.63
C ASN A 3 -46.83 -36.05 32.75
N LYS A 4 -46.10 -36.74 31.85
CA LYS A 4 -44.67 -36.54 31.66
C LYS A 4 -44.49 -35.36 30.69
N VAL A 5 -44.09 -34.21 31.21
CA VAL A 5 -43.64 -33.07 30.39
C VAL A 5 -42.19 -33.37 30.00
N LEU A 6 -41.97 -33.61 28.70
CA LEU A 6 -40.66 -33.85 28.11
C LEU A 6 -40.05 -32.47 27.75
N SER A 7 -39.14 -31.97 28.59
CA SER A 7 -38.38 -30.76 28.28
C SER A 7 -37.39 -31.03 27.13
N LEU A 8 -37.63 -30.40 25.98
CA LEU A 8 -36.68 -30.35 24.87
C LEU A 8 -35.56 -29.36 25.22
N LEU A 9 -34.32 -29.85 25.36
CA LEU A 9 -33.13 -29.04 25.53
C LEU A 9 -32.67 -28.56 24.15
N PHE A 10 -32.84 -27.26 23.85
CA PHE A 10 -32.27 -26.63 22.66
C PHE A 10 -30.77 -26.43 22.87
N ILE A 11 -29.95 -27.24 22.21
CA ILE A 11 -28.49 -27.06 22.17
C ILE A 11 -28.21 -25.96 21.15
N ALA A 12 -27.92 -24.74 21.64
CA ALA A 12 -27.40 -23.66 20.80
C ALA A 12 -25.95 -24.01 20.42
N THR A 13 -25.74 -24.46 19.20
CA THR A 13 -24.40 -24.58 18.62
C THR A 13 -23.89 -23.18 18.29
N SER A 14 -23.02 -22.64 19.14
CA SER A 14 -22.26 -21.44 18.85
C SER A 14 -21.33 -21.74 17.67
N PHE A 15 -21.66 -21.25 16.49
CA PHE A 15 -20.74 -21.24 15.36
C PHE A 15 -19.63 -20.23 15.68
N SER A 16 -18.47 -20.72 16.09
CA SER A 16 -17.26 -19.91 16.13
C SER A 16 -16.89 -19.56 14.69
N SER A 17 -17.20 -18.34 14.26
CA SER A 17 -16.66 -17.81 13.00
C SER A 17 -15.17 -17.57 13.21
N SER A 18 -14.33 -18.53 12.82
CA SER A 18 -12.89 -18.32 12.78
C SER A 18 -12.56 -17.35 11.64
N ALA A 19 -11.79 -16.30 11.94
CA ALA A 19 -11.24 -15.41 10.91
C ALA A 19 -10.32 -16.21 9.98
N GLU A 20 -10.48 -16.02 8.67
CA GLU A 20 -9.64 -16.65 7.65
C GLU A 20 -8.26 -15.99 7.65
N GLU A 21 -7.20 -16.80 7.72
CA GLU A 21 -5.84 -16.30 7.63
C GLU A 21 -5.55 -15.80 6.21
N PHE A 22 -4.91 -14.64 6.09
CA PHE A 22 -4.28 -14.23 4.85
C PHE A 22 -2.99 -15.04 4.66
N VAL A 23 -2.90 -15.80 3.58
CA VAL A 23 -1.74 -16.63 3.24
C VAL A 23 -1.28 -16.31 1.83
N ALA A 24 -0.01 -15.91 1.67
CA ALA A 24 0.56 -15.59 0.37
C ALA A 24 2.03 -16.03 0.27
N SER A 25 2.43 -16.48 -0.92
CA SER A 25 3.84 -16.77 -1.21
C SER A 25 4.68 -15.50 -1.09
N TYR A 26 5.84 -15.61 -0.42
CA TYR A 26 6.78 -14.51 -0.28
C TYR A 26 7.40 -14.08 -1.63
N GLU A 27 7.50 -15.00 -2.60
CA GLU A 27 8.05 -14.76 -3.95
C GLU A 27 7.42 -13.52 -4.62
N GLY A 28 6.09 -13.40 -4.57
CA GLY A 28 5.37 -12.27 -5.16
C GLY A 28 5.72 -10.92 -4.54
N PHE A 29 6.02 -10.88 -3.24
CA PHE A 29 6.48 -9.67 -2.55
C PHE A 29 7.95 -9.38 -2.91
N TYR A 30 8.80 -10.41 -2.84
CA TYR A 30 10.22 -10.30 -3.13
C TYR A 30 10.49 -9.76 -4.54
N ASP A 31 9.79 -10.26 -5.55
CA ASP A 31 9.95 -9.78 -6.93
C ASP A 31 9.70 -8.28 -7.08
N ARG A 32 8.65 -7.78 -6.44
CA ARG A 32 8.28 -6.35 -6.47
C ARG A 32 9.25 -5.50 -5.67
N LEU A 33 9.66 -5.96 -4.50
CA LEU A 33 10.68 -5.30 -3.69
C LEU A 33 12.04 -5.23 -4.41
N LYS A 34 12.40 -6.30 -5.12
CA LYS A 34 13.63 -6.39 -5.91
C LYS A 34 13.62 -5.45 -7.11
N VAL A 35 12.47 -5.21 -7.75
CA VAL A 35 12.33 -4.17 -8.78
C VAL A 35 12.66 -2.80 -8.20
N VAL A 36 12.07 -2.44 -7.06
CA VAL A 36 12.36 -1.17 -6.38
C VAL A 36 13.85 -1.06 -6.01
N GLN A 37 14.45 -2.12 -5.47
CA GLN A 37 15.85 -2.11 -5.06
C GLN A 37 16.82 -1.97 -6.25
N LYS A 38 16.46 -2.46 -7.43
CA LYS A 38 17.31 -2.40 -8.63
C LYS A 38 17.11 -1.14 -9.46
N GLY A 39 15.96 -0.50 -9.33
CA GLY A 39 15.65 0.75 -10.03
C GLY A 39 16.35 1.94 -9.39
N ASP A 40 16.38 3.05 -10.14
CA ASP A 40 16.92 4.33 -9.69
C ASP A 40 15.77 5.23 -9.23
N TYR A 41 15.24 4.94 -8.03
CA TYR A 41 14.14 5.70 -7.44
C TYR A 41 14.59 6.34 -6.13
N GLU A 42 14.67 7.67 -6.08
CA GLU A 42 15.03 8.39 -4.87
C GLU A 42 13.92 8.23 -3.81
N TYR A 43 12.66 8.40 -4.23
CA TYR A 43 11.51 8.53 -3.34
C TYR A 43 10.46 7.44 -3.52
N ALA A 44 10.21 6.99 -4.75
CA ALA A 44 9.13 6.06 -5.03
C ALA A 44 9.41 4.66 -4.45
N ARG A 45 8.43 4.08 -3.78
CA ARG A 45 8.47 2.74 -3.21
C ARG A 45 7.19 1.98 -3.54
N VAL A 46 7.25 0.66 -3.39
CA VAL A 46 6.07 -0.21 -3.38
C VAL A 46 5.86 -0.72 -1.96
N ASN A 47 4.63 -0.59 -1.47
CA ASN A 47 4.23 -1.03 -0.14
C ASN A 47 3.04 -1.99 -0.23
N PHE A 48 2.92 -2.83 0.80
CA PHE A 48 1.95 -3.91 0.87
C PHE A 48 1.09 -3.69 2.10
N TYR A 49 -0.21 -3.52 1.90
CA TYR A 49 -1.18 -3.30 2.97
C TYR A 49 -2.19 -4.43 2.98
N LEU A 50 -2.71 -4.77 4.15
CA LEU A 50 -3.89 -5.62 4.26
C LEU A 50 -5.12 -4.77 4.54
N VAL A 51 -6.17 -4.97 3.75
CA VAL A 51 -7.46 -4.31 3.93
C VAL A 51 -8.56 -5.34 4.14
N GLU A 52 -9.58 -5.00 4.92
CA GLU A 52 -10.78 -5.83 5.05
C GLU A 52 -11.42 -6.04 3.68
N GLY A 53 -11.84 -7.27 3.39
CA GLY A 53 -12.45 -7.61 2.10
C GLY A 53 -13.72 -6.81 1.79
N GLU A 54 -14.57 -6.57 2.79
CA GLU A 54 -15.82 -5.83 2.59
C GLU A 54 -15.64 -4.31 2.63
N SER A 55 -15.05 -3.77 3.71
CA SER A 55 -15.02 -2.33 3.96
C SER A 55 -13.85 -1.61 3.29
N LYS A 56 -12.83 -2.36 2.85
CA LYS A 56 -11.55 -1.85 2.35
C LYS A 56 -10.80 -0.94 3.34
N ARG A 57 -11.17 -0.94 4.62
CA ARG A 57 -10.41 -0.30 5.71
C ARG A 57 -9.17 -1.15 6.05
N PRO A 58 -8.13 -0.56 6.68
CA PRO A 58 -6.98 -1.33 7.17
C PRO A 58 -7.43 -2.52 8.04
N CYS A 59 -6.82 -3.67 7.81
CA CYS A 59 -7.08 -4.90 8.56
C CYS A 59 -6.47 -4.79 9.97
N GLU A 60 -7.25 -5.05 11.02
CA GLU A 60 -6.69 -5.19 12.37
C GLU A 60 -5.96 -6.53 12.46
N ILE A 61 -4.63 -6.51 12.61
CA ILE A 61 -3.78 -7.71 12.62
C ILE A 61 -3.59 -8.22 14.05
N ALA A 62 -4.01 -9.45 14.32
CA ALA A 62 -3.74 -10.12 15.61
C ALA A 62 -2.32 -10.70 15.67
N SER A 63 -1.87 -11.33 14.58
CA SER A 63 -0.51 -11.85 14.48
C SER A 63 -0.06 -11.98 13.04
N GLY A 64 1.26 -11.95 12.81
CA GLY A 64 1.86 -12.13 11.50
C GLY A 64 3.19 -12.87 11.60
N LYS A 65 3.43 -13.76 10.64
CA LYS A 65 4.66 -14.57 10.57
C LYS A 65 5.08 -14.83 9.12
N ILE A 66 6.37 -15.03 8.94
CA ILE A 66 6.98 -15.53 7.70
C ILE A 66 7.48 -16.94 8.00
N VAL A 67 6.97 -17.93 7.29
CA VAL A 67 7.22 -19.35 7.53
C VAL A 67 8.00 -19.94 6.37
N THR A 68 9.11 -20.61 6.64
CA THR A 68 9.76 -21.54 5.70
C THR A 68 9.58 -22.97 6.21
N GLU A 69 10.04 -23.96 5.45
CA GLU A 69 10.07 -25.34 5.93
C GLU A 69 10.88 -25.52 7.23
N GLN A 70 11.93 -24.70 7.44
CA GLN A 70 12.86 -24.86 8.55
C GLN A 70 12.66 -23.85 9.69
N THR A 71 12.05 -22.69 9.40
CA THR A 71 12.04 -21.57 10.35
C THR A 71 10.73 -20.79 10.33
N THR A 72 10.43 -20.12 11.43
CA THR A 72 9.34 -19.14 11.53
C THR A 72 9.91 -17.84 12.08
N LEU A 73 9.68 -16.74 11.36
CA LEU A 73 10.11 -15.39 11.71
C LEU A 73 8.87 -14.52 12.00
N PRO A 74 8.92 -13.62 12.99
CA PRO A 74 7.84 -12.67 13.20
C PRO A 74 7.76 -11.68 12.04
N LEU A 75 6.54 -11.43 11.53
CA LEU A 75 6.29 -10.38 10.55
C LEU A 75 6.14 -9.04 11.28
N GLN A 76 6.88 -8.03 10.84
CA GLN A 76 6.69 -6.66 11.31
C GLN A 76 5.59 -5.99 10.48
N TYR A 77 4.75 -5.18 11.13
CA TYR A 77 3.67 -4.44 10.47
C TYR A 77 3.32 -3.15 11.22
N THR A 78 2.68 -2.21 10.53
CA THR A 78 2.23 -0.93 11.11
C THR A 78 0.77 -1.00 11.55
N ALA A 79 0.30 0.03 12.26
CA ALA A 79 -1.11 0.17 12.66
C ALA A 79 -2.07 0.26 11.45
N ASP A 80 -1.60 0.77 10.31
CA ASP A 80 -2.36 0.82 9.06
C ASP A 80 -2.27 -0.49 8.25
N ALA A 81 -1.82 -1.57 8.90
CA ALA A 81 -1.67 -2.90 8.32
C ALA A 81 -0.67 -2.97 7.14
N GLN A 82 0.34 -2.09 7.13
CA GLN A 82 1.46 -2.19 6.19
C GLN A 82 2.36 -3.35 6.61
N LEU A 83 2.61 -4.29 5.72
CA LEU A 83 3.54 -5.40 5.94
C LEU A 83 4.97 -4.92 5.67
N MET A 84 5.83 -5.01 6.68
CA MET A 84 7.24 -4.64 6.58
C MET A 84 8.09 -5.87 6.22
N LEU A 85 8.16 -6.16 4.93
CA LEU A 85 8.88 -7.31 4.39
C LEU A 85 10.31 -6.93 3.98
N PRO A 86 11.32 -7.74 4.32
CA PRO A 86 12.70 -7.48 3.89
C PRO A 86 12.88 -7.82 2.40
N VAL A 87 13.92 -7.28 1.77
CA VAL A 87 14.38 -7.78 0.46
C VAL A 87 15.39 -8.89 0.70
N ASN A 88 14.91 -10.13 0.84
CA ASN A 88 15.73 -11.27 1.22
C ASN A 88 15.60 -12.44 0.23
N GLU A 89 16.64 -12.69 -0.55
CA GLU A 89 16.70 -13.77 -1.55
C GLU A 89 16.63 -15.18 -0.93
N LYS A 90 17.11 -15.36 0.31
CA LYS A 90 17.03 -16.66 0.99
C LYS A 90 15.59 -17.04 1.29
N LEU A 91 14.77 -16.09 1.76
CA LEU A 91 13.35 -16.36 2.01
C LEU A 91 12.59 -16.74 0.72
N ASP A 92 12.97 -16.15 -0.41
CA ASP A 92 12.44 -16.53 -1.73
C ASP A 92 12.84 -17.95 -2.14
N LYS A 93 14.14 -18.30 -2.00
CA LYS A 93 14.65 -19.64 -2.32
C LYS A 93 14.09 -20.73 -1.40
N ASP A 94 13.92 -20.42 -0.12
CA ASP A 94 13.33 -21.33 0.87
C ASP A 94 11.79 -21.40 0.77
N LYS A 95 11.20 -20.81 -0.28
CA LYS A 95 9.75 -20.79 -0.56
C LYS A 95 8.92 -20.36 0.64
N ALA A 96 9.35 -19.27 1.26
CA ALA A 96 8.66 -18.70 2.41
C ALA A 96 7.20 -18.33 2.10
N VAL A 97 6.37 -18.39 3.12
CA VAL A 97 4.95 -18.02 3.09
C VAL A 97 4.71 -16.95 4.15
N VAL A 98 4.04 -15.88 3.76
CA VAL A 98 3.54 -14.84 4.67
C VAL A 98 2.17 -15.27 5.16
N VAL A 99 2.00 -15.37 6.47
CA VAL A 99 0.73 -15.74 7.13
C VAL A 99 0.34 -14.62 8.10
N VAL A 100 -0.88 -14.11 7.96
CA VAL A 100 -1.43 -13.06 8.83
C VAL A 100 -2.81 -13.48 9.34
N THR A 101 -2.99 -13.43 10.66
CA THR A 101 -4.27 -13.71 11.31
C THR A 101 -4.97 -12.38 11.63
N PRO A 102 -6.17 -12.12 11.07
CA PRO A 102 -6.96 -10.95 11.44
C PRO A 102 -7.48 -11.05 12.89
N ALA A 103 -7.61 -9.91 13.56
CA ALA A 103 -8.20 -9.85 14.90
C ALA A 103 -9.74 -9.83 14.87
N SER A 104 -10.31 -9.15 13.88
CA SER A 104 -11.75 -8.84 13.85
C SER A 104 -12.40 -9.02 12.47
N ALA A 105 -11.63 -8.93 11.39
CA ALA A 105 -12.14 -9.12 10.03
C ALA A 105 -12.40 -10.61 9.70
N SER A 106 -13.40 -10.90 8.87
CA SER A 106 -13.66 -12.25 8.37
C SER A 106 -12.52 -12.75 7.49
N TYR A 107 -12.02 -11.90 6.60
CA TYR A 107 -10.84 -12.12 5.78
C TYR A 107 -10.22 -10.77 5.38
N CYS A 108 -8.91 -10.80 5.09
CA CYS A 108 -8.17 -9.64 4.62
C CYS A 108 -7.61 -9.87 3.22
N GLU A 109 -7.60 -8.82 2.41
CA GLU A 109 -7.09 -8.80 1.05
C GLU A 109 -5.82 -7.96 0.97
N ILE A 110 -4.93 -8.33 0.06
CA ILE A 110 -3.73 -7.56 -0.22
C ILE A 110 -4.06 -6.32 -1.07
N LYS A 111 -3.55 -5.17 -0.65
CA LYS A 111 -3.53 -3.92 -1.39
C LYS A 111 -2.08 -3.51 -1.63
N ILE A 112 -1.66 -3.57 -2.89
CA ILE A 112 -0.35 -3.09 -3.33
C ILE A 112 -0.46 -1.60 -3.63
N GLN A 113 0.45 -0.79 -3.11
CA GLN A 113 0.42 0.65 -3.30
C GLN A 113 1.81 1.19 -3.64
N ILE A 114 1.89 1.96 -4.72
CA ILE A 114 3.05 2.80 -5.01
C ILE A 114 2.87 4.11 -4.24
N GLU A 115 3.89 4.50 -3.48
CA GLU A 115 3.88 5.76 -2.72
C GLU A 115 5.29 6.16 -2.29
N SER A 116 5.42 7.35 -1.70
CA SER A 116 6.61 7.77 -0.99
C SER A 116 6.25 8.20 0.44
N ALA A 117 6.95 7.61 1.41
CA ALA A 117 6.91 8.00 2.81
C ALA A 117 8.10 8.91 3.20
N HIS A 118 9.02 9.18 2.27
CA HIS A 118 10.24 9.96 2.52
C HIS A 118 10.26 11.29 1.76
N PHE A 119 9.17 11.64 1.07
CA PHE A 119 9.00 12.95 0.46
C PHE A 119 8.46 13.92 1.51
N THR A 120 9.28 14.87 1.94
CA THR A 120 8.94 15.82 3.02
C THR A 120 8.77 17.24 2.47
N ASN A 121 8.50 18.19 3.35
CA ASN A 121 8.38 19.61 2.99
C ASN A 121 9.69 20.18 2.42
N ALA A 122 10.84 19.62 2.79
CA ALA A 122 12.14 20.07 2.26
C ALA A 122 12.26 19.82 0.75
N GLU A 123 11.65 18.74 0.27
CA GLU A 123 11.61 18.35 -1.13
C GLU A 123 10.43 18.97 -1.89
N LEU A 124 9.56 19.76 -1.25
CA LEU A 124 8.34 20.28 -1.86
C LEU A 124 8.61 21.44 -2.84
N THR A 125 9.17 21.08 -3.98
CA THR A 125 9.50 21.94 -5.11
C THR A 125 8.94 21.34 -6.40
N LYS A 126 8.69 22.17 -7.40
CA LYS A 126 8.18 21.73 -8.70
C LYS A 126 9.07 20.67 -9.35
N LYS A 127 10.39 20.90 -9.39
CA LYS A 127 11.38 19.93 -9.90
C LYS A 127 11.33 18.59 -9.18
N LYS A 128 11.22 18.59 -7.85
CA LYS A 128 11.16 17.35 -7.08
C LYS A 128 9.82 16.64 -7.20
N LEU A 129 8.71 17.36 -7.36
CA LEU A 129 7.42 16.76 -7.74
C LEU A 129 7.46 16.17 -9.16
N TYR A 130 8.16 16.81 -10.10
CA TYR A 130 8.41 16.27 -11.43
C TYR A 130 9.24 14.98 -11.39
N GLN A 131 10.32 14.97 -10.60
CA GLN A 131 11.11 13.76 -10.37
C GLN A 131 10.24 12.63 -9.79
N LEU A 132 9.51 12.91 -8.70
CA LEU A 132 8.64 11.91 -8.06
C LEU A 132 7.54 11.38 -9.00
N HIS A 133 6.94 12.25 -9.81
CA HIS A 133 5.97 11.85 -10.83
C HIS A 133 6.59 10.84 -11.82
N ASN A 134 7.78 11.13 -12.36
CA ASN A 134 8.46 10.24 -13.27
C ASN A 134 8.90 8.92 -12.60
N GLU A 135 9.33 8.97 -11.34
CA GLU A 135 9.64 7.77 -10.58
C GLU A 135 8.40 6.88 -10.40
N PHE A 136 7.23 7.45 -10.14
CA PHE A 136 5.99 6.67 -10.06
C PHE A 136 5.61 6.04 -11.41
N GLU A 137 5.73 6.77 -12.52
CA GLU A 137 5.50 6.23 -13.87
C GLU A 137 6.44 5.05 -14.17
N SER A 138 7.74 5.27 -13.94
CA SER A 138 8.75 4.24 -14.21
C SER A 138 8.54 3.02 -13.33
N LEU A 139 8.30 3.22 -12.02
CA LEU A 139 8.07 2.12 -11.10
C LEU A 139 6.80 1.34 -11.46
N LEU A 140 5.71 2.01 -11.83
CA LEU A 140 4.49 1.35 -12.29
C LEU A 140 4.75 0.50 -13.55
N SER A 141 5.47 1.05 -14.52
CA SER A 141 5.87 0.34 -15.74
C SER A 141 6.72 -0.90 -15.40
N ASP A 142 7.72 -0.75 -14.54
CA ASP A 142 8.64 -1.83 -14.19
C ASP A 142 7.95 -2.95 -13.37
N LEU A 143 7.05 -2.58 -12.46
CA LEU A 143 6.23 -3.53 -11.70
C LEU A 143 5.22 -4.29 -12.58
N SER A 144 4.81 -3.70 -13.70
CA SER A 144 3.88 -4.33 -14.65
C SER A 144 4.59 -5.34 -15.57
N GLY A 145 5.91 -5.46 -15.44
CA GLY A 145 6.73 -6.36 -16.23
C GLY A 145 6.88 -5.89 -17.68
N VAL A 146 7.82 -6.51 -18.40
CA VAL A 146 8.21 -6.08 -19.76
C VAL A 146 7.02 -6.05 -20.74
N PHE A 147 6.10 -7.00 -20.63
CA PHE A 147 4.96 -7.11 -21.54
C PHE A 147 3.99 -5.93 -21.39
N ILE A 148 3.53 -5.63 -20.16
CA ILE A 148 2.60 -4.53 -19.96
C ILE A 148 3.35 -3.18 -19.96
N GLY A 149 4.49 -3.09 -19.29
CA GLY A 149 5.25 -1.84 -19.18
C GLY A 149 5.82 -1.32 -20.50
N LYS A 150 6.28 -2.21 -21.40
CA LYS A 150 6.95 -1.79 -22.65
C LYS A 150 6.15 -2.02 -23.91
N LEU A 151 5.35 -3.09 -23.98
CA LEU A 151 4.63 -3.46 -25.20
C LEU A 151 3.17 -2.98 -25.17
N LEU A 152 2.51 -3.06 -24.02
CA LEU A 152 1.12 -2.66 -23.83
C LEU A 152 0.97 -1.51 -22.83
N SER A 153 1.87 -0.52 -22.88
CA SER A 153 1.89 0.59 -21.92
C SER A 153 0.60 1.42 -21.92
N PHE A 154 -0.14 1.41 -23.02
CA PHE A 154 -1.49 2.00 -23.12
C PHE A 154 -2.53 1.34 -22.21
N MET A 155 -2.24 0.16 -21.66
CA MET A 155 -3.08 -0.51 -20.66
C MET A 155 -2.76 -0.08 -19.23
N LEU A 156 -1.64 0.63 -19.03
CA LEU A 156 -1.33 1.20 -17.72
C LEU A 156 -2.30 2.34 -17.42
N PRO A 157 -2.67 2.52 -16.14
CA PRO A 157 -3.46 3.66 -15.74
C PRO A 157 -2.72 4.98 -16.01
N GLU A 158 -3.44 5.97 -16.54
CA GLU A 158 -2.87 7.29 -16.80
C GLU A 158 -2.60 8.05 -15.50
N GLN A 159 -1.37 8.53 -15.31
CA GLN A 159 -0.98 9.39 -14.21
C GLN A 159 -0.88 10.86 -14.66
N LYS A 160 -1.58 11.76 -13.96
CA LYS A 160 -1.51 13.21 -14.23
C LYS A 160 -0.54 13.98 -13.31
N GLY A 161 -0.07 13.34 -12.26
CA GLY A 161 0.78 14.01 -11.28
C GLY A 161 0.88 13.28 -9.96
N VAL A 162 0.93 14.05 -8.87
CA VAL A 162 1.17 13.56 -7.52
C VAL A 162 0.06 14.04 -6.58
N THR A 163 -0.44 13.14 -5.73
CA THR A 163 -1.29 13.48 -4.59
C THR A 163 -0.45 13.50 -3.33
N LEU A 164 -0.45 14.63 -2.62
CA LEU A 164 0.15 14.75 -1.29
C LEU A 164 -0.94 14.77 -0.22
N GLU A 165 -0.69 14.03 0.85
CA GLU A 165 -1.47 14.12 2.08
C GLU A 165 -0.62 14.79 3.16
N PHE A 166 -1.24 15.70 3.91
CA PHE A 166 -0.61 16.52 4.94
C PHE A 166 -1.20 16.21 6.32
N THR A 167 -0.46 16.57 7.37
CA THR A 167 -0.89 16.42 8.78
C THR A 167 -2.11 17.27 9.15
N GLY A 168 -2.38 18.32 8.39
CA GLY A 168 -3.45 19.27 8.64
C GLY A 168 -3.95 19.92 7.36
N LYS A 169 -4.93 20.82 7.51
CA LYS A 169 -5.56 21.50 6.37
C LYS A 169 -4.55 22.38 5.64
N VAL A 170 -4.50 22.24 4.32
CA VAL A 170 -3.68 23.07 3.43
C VAL A 170 -4.59 23.86 2.50
N SER A 171 -4.29 25.14 2.35
CA SER A 171 -4.92 26.00 1.34
C SER A 171 -3.81 26.63 0.52
N MET A 172 -3.78 26.29 -0.76
CA MET A 172 -2.81 26.81 -1.71
C MET A 172 -3.57 27.20 -2.98
N SER A 173 -3.23 28.38 -3.52
CA SER A 173 -3.84 28.92 -4.73
C SER A 173 -2.75 29.08 -5.79
N GLU A 174 -2.24 27.94 -6.25
CA GLU A 174 -1.21 27.86 -7.29
C GLU A 174 -1.80 27.19 -8.55
N PRO A 175 -1.38 27.60 -9.76
CA PRO A 175 -1.73 26.88 -10.98
C PRO A 175 -1.35 25.40 -10.86
N HIS A 176 -2.17 24.52 -11.43
CA HIS A 176 -1.98 23.06 -11.41
C HIS A 176 -2.06 22.40 -10.02
N VAL A 177 -2.51 23.12 -8.98
CA VAL A 177 -2.69 22.53 -7.65
C VAL A 177 -4.13 22.66 -7.16
N HIS A 178 -4.68 21.53 -6.73
CA HIS A 178 -6.04 21.43 -6.19
C HIS A 178 -6.01 20.81 -4.80
N CYS A 179 -6.28 21.63 -3.78
CA CYS A 179 -6.33 21.18 -2.39
C CYS A 179 -7.76 21.02 -1.88
N ASP A 180 -8.02 19.91 -1.21
CA ASP A 180 -9.24 19.58 -0.49
C ASP A 180 -8.86 19.07 0.92
N ASN A 181 -9.16 19.90 1.93
CA ASN A 181 -8.74 19.70 3.31
C ASN A 181 -7.22 19.49 3.46
N ASN A 182 -6.78 18.30 3.86
CA ASN A 182 -5.37 17.93 4.05
C ASN A 182 -4.77 17.21 2.84
N ARG A 183 -5.49 17.15 1.70
CA ARG A 183 -5.05 16.45 0.51
C ARG A 183 -4.94 17.41 -0.67
N CYS A 184 -3.77 17.52 -1.26
CA CYS A 184 -3.55 18.32 -2.46
C CYS A 184 -3.13 17.44 -3.63
N ARG A 185 -3.76 17.66 -4.79
CA ARG A 185 -3.37 17.07 -6.06
C ARG A 185 -2.60 18.09 -6.87
N PHE A 186 -1.40 17.71 -7.27
CA PHE A 186 -0.51 18.46 -8.13
C PHE A 186 -0.57 17.82 -9.51
N GLU A 187 -1.11 18.51 -10.49
CA GLU A 187 -0.89 18.18 -11.90
C GLU A 187 0.54 18.59 -12.23
N VAL A 188 1.32 17.68 -12.82
CA VAL A 188 2.77 17.86 -12.96
C VAL A 188 3.12 18.00 -14.45
N PRO A 189 3.20 19.24 -14.98
CA PRO A 189 3.57 19.46 -16.37
C PRO A 189 5.08 19.29 -16.59
N THR A 190 5.48 19.05 -17.85
CA THR A 190 6.89 18.94 -18.26
C THR A 190 7.71 20.20 -18.02
N SER A 191 7.07 21.37 -17.96
CA SER A 191 7.72 22.64 -17.64
C SER A 191 8.33 22.69 -16.24
N TRP A 192 7.97 21.76 -15.35
CA TRP A 192 8.51 21.70 -13.98
C TRP A 192 9.86 20.99 -13.88
N GLN A 193 10.34 20.34 -14.95
CA GLN A 193 11.58 19.55 -14.95
C GLN A 193 12.79 20.30 -14.39
N ASP A 194 12.91 21.59 -14.70
CA ASP A 194 14.02 22.45 -14.27
C ASP A 194 13.57 23.62 -13.38
N ASP A 195 12.31 23.63 -12.94
CA ASP A 195 11.74 24.69 -12.09
C ASP A 195 11.97 24.37 -10.60
N ASN A 196 12.82 25.16 -9.94
CA ASN A 196 13.11 25.01 -8.50
C ASN A 196 12.12 25.79 -7.61
N GLY A 197 11.01 26.28 -8.17
CA GLY A 197 9.94 26.94 -7.43
C GLY A 197 9.44 26.07 -6.27
N LYS A 198 9.38 26.67 -5.08
CA LYS A 198 8.98 25.99 -3.85
C LYS A 198 7.51 26.24 -3.54
N PHE A 199 6.84 25.25 -2.97
CA PHE A 199 5.53 25.46 -2.38
C PHE A 199 5.68 25.64 -0.86
N ASN A 200 5.23 26.78 -0.36
CA ASN A 200 5.34 27.10 1.07
C ASN A 200 4.05 26.64 1.78
N VAL A 201 4.15 25.54 2.52
CA VAL A 201 3.07 25.00 3.33
C VAL A 201 3.55 24.76 4.75
N MET A 202 2.72 25.14 5.73
CA MET A 202 3.03 24.97 7.16
C MET A 202 2.70 23.57 7.69
N SER A 203 1.84 22.83 6.98
CA SER A 203 1.53 21.45 7.34
C SER A 203 2.58 20.51 6.78
N GLU A 204 2.94 19.49 7.57
CA GLU A 204 3.93 18.49 7.15
C GLU A 204 3.33 17.49 6.17
N VAL A 205 4.12 17.10 5.15
CA VAL A 205 3.77 16.02 4.22
C VAL A 205 3.85 14.69 4.96
N VAL A 206 2.78 13.90 4.87
CA VAL A 206 2.66 12.57 5.48
C VAL A 206 2.88 11.49 4.44
N SER A 207 2.33 11.66 3.24
CA SER A 207 2.53 10.70 2.15
C SER A 207 2.40 11.35 0.78
N ALA A 208 3.09 10.75 -0.20
CA ALA A 208 3.02 11.10 -1.60
C ALA A 208 2.54 9.88 -2.39
N LYS A 209 1.53 10.04 -3.24
CA LYS A 209 0.94 8.94 -4.05
C LYS A 209 0.78 9.37 -5.51
N PRO A 210 0.81 8.44 -6.47
CA PRO A 210 0.51 8.76 -7.86
C PRO A 210 -0.92 9.28 -7.99
N TRP A 211 -1.13 10.37 -8.73
CA TRP A 211 -2.47 10.81 -9.11
C TRP A 211 -2.89 10.11 -10.40
N ILE A 212 -3.54 8.97 -10.22
CA ILE A 212 -4.15 8.20 -11.31
C ILE A 212 -5.51 8.76 -11.69
N VAL A 213 -5.75 8.92 -13.00
CA VAL A 213 -7.04 9.31 -13.57
C VAL A 213 -7.94 8.08 -13.63
N LYS A 214 -9.21 8.25 -13.28
CA LYS A 214 -10.24 7.21 -13.42
C LYS A 214 -10.83 7.21 -14.82
#